data_AF-A0A1H4L4G1-F1
#
_entry.id   AF-A0A1H4L4G1-F1
#
_cell.length_a   1.000
_cell.length_b   1.000
_cell.length_c   1.000
_cell.angle_alpha   90.00
_cell.angle_beta   90.00
_cell.angle_gamma   90.00
#
_symmetry.space_group_name_H-M   'P 1'
#
loop_
_entity.id
_entity.type
_entity.pdbx_description
1 polymer ?
#
loop_
_entity_poly.entity_id
_entity_poly.type
_entity_poly.pdbx_seq_one_letter_code
_entity_poly.pdbx_strand_id
1 'polypeptide(L)'
;MGTRFSVANHAVTTHATNIEQVSGALNAQGKRFVSAVEALPASWKGQSFIAWDQLTTRWDASFKELNAALTTIRESVGQAGQLYTSGEQQQAANLEQAARGMAWDQAKFR
;
A
#
# COMPACT_ATOMS: atom_id res chain seq x y z
N MET A 1 -18.32 14.50 -15.40
CA MET A 1 -17.48 14.51 -14.18
C MET A 1 -16.63 13.24 -14.11
N GLY A 2 -15.64 13.04 -14.98
CA GLY A 2 -14.89 11.76 -15.08
C GLY A 2 -13.38 11.82 -14.76
N THR A 3 -12.79 13.02 -14.69
CA THR A 3 -11.34 13.17 -14.61
C THR A 3 -10.78 13.02 -13.20
N ARG A 4 -11.41 13.60 -12.17
CA ARG A 4 -10.91 13.52 -10.78
C ARG A 4 -10.88 12.10 -10.20
N PHE A 5 -11.83 11.25 -10.59
CA PHE A 5 -11.95 9.90 -10.04
C PHE A 5 -10.99 8.89 -10.68
N SER A 6 -10.75 8.96 -12.00
CA SER A 6 -9.71 8.12 -12.64
C SER A 6 -8.29 8.49 -12.18
N VAL A 7 -8.05 9.78 -11.91
CA VAL A 7 -6.79 10.26 -11.33
C VAL A 7 -6.57 9.70 -9.92
N ALA A 8 -7.63 9.60 -9.10
CA ALA A 8 -7.54 9.01 -7.78
C ALA A 8 -7.19 7.51 -7.84
N ASN A 9 -7.84 6.74 -8.71
CA ASN A 9 -7.51 5.32 -8.91
C ASN A 9 -6.06 5.13 -9.38
N HIS A 10 -5.63 5.88 -10.40
CA HIS A 10 -4.26 5.84 -10.90
C HIS A 10 -3.22 6.23 -9.82
N ALA A 11 -3.51 7.25 -9.01
CA ALA A 11 -2.66 7.65 -7.90
C ALA A 11 -2.54 6.54 -6.84
N VAL A 12 -3.65 5.91 -6.47
CA VAL A 12 -3.71 4.79 -5.52
C VAL A 12 -2.88 3.60 -6.02
N THR A 13 -3.03 3.19 -7.30
CA THR A 13 -2.24 2.10 -7.88
C THR A 13 -0.75 2.44 -7.96
N THR A 14 -0.40 3.67 -8.37
CA THR A 14 0.99 4.14 -8.42
C THR A 14 1.63 4.13 -7.03
N HIS A 15 0.89 4.55 -6.01
CA HIS A 15 1.38 4.57 -4.64
C HIS A 15 1.62 3.15 -4.10
N ALA A 16 0.74 2.20 -4.42
CA ALA A 16 0.92 0.79 -4.07
C ALA A 16 2.21 0.21 -4.68
N THR A 17 2.49 0.48 -5.96
CA THR A 17 3.71 0.04 -6.64
C THR A 17 4.97 0.66 -6.03
N ASN A 18 4.93 1.94 -5.69
CA ASN A 18 6.07 2.62 -5.04
C ASN A 18 6.36 2.00 -3.65
N ILE A 19 5.32 1.64 -2.90
CA ILE A 19 5.47 0.95 -1.60
C ILE A 19 6.14 -0.41 -1.77
N GLU A 20 5.75 -1.21 -2.76
CA GLU A 20 6.40 -2.50 -3.06
C GLU A 20 7.88 -2.32 -3.39
N GLN A 21 8.22 -1.33 -4.22
CA GLN A 21 9.60 -1.03 -4.58
C GLN A 21 10.44 -0.59 -3.37
N VAL A 22 9.90 0.30 -2.53
CA VAL A 22 10.56 0.77 -1.32
C VAL A 22 10.74 -0.38 -0.31
N SER A 23 9.75 -1.25 -0.14
CA SER A 23 9.86 -2.45 0.71
C SER A 23 10.98 -3.38 0.22
N GLY A 24 11.05 -3.64 -1.09
CA GLY A 24 12.10 -4.46 -1.68
C GLY A 24 13.50 -3.86 -1.49
N ALA A 25 13.63 -2.54 -1.68
CA ALA A 25 14.89 -1.82 -1.47
C ALA A 25 15.35 -1.85 -0.01
N LEU A 26 14.43 -1.62 0.95
CA LEU A 26 14.73 -1.68 2.38
C LEU A 26 15.15 -3.09 2.80
N ASN A 27 14.47 -4.12 2.30
CA ASN A 27 14.83 -5.53 2.52
C ASN A 27 16.26 -5.83 2.04
N ALA A 28 16.59 -5.38 0.83
CA ALA A 28 17.92 -5.58 0.25
C ALA A 28 19.00 -4.83 1.04
N GLN A 29 18.73 -3.61 1.51
CA GLN A 29 19.64 -2.86 2.36
C GLN A 29 19.84 -3.52 3.72
N GLY A 30 18.77 -4.04 4.34
CA GLY A 30 18.87 -4.77 5.61
C GLY A 30 19.73 -6.01 5.51
N LYS A 31 19.54 -6.82 4.45
CA LYS A 31 20.40 -7.99 4.20
C LYS A 31 21.86 -7.60 3.99
N ARG A 32 22.12 -6.53 3.23
CA ARG A 32 23.48 -6.01 3.02
C ARG A 32 24.11 -5.52 4.31
N PHE A 33 23.36 -4.84 5.15
CA PHE A 33 23.82 -4.40 6.47
C PHE A 33 24.21 -5.59 7.34
N VAL A 34 23.33 -6.58 7.48
CA VAL A 34 23.61 -7.81 8.25
C VAL A 34 24.84 -8.53 7.69
N SER A 35 24.93 -8.75 6.37
CA SER A 35 26.07 -9.43 5.76
C SER A 35 27.40 -8.65 5.90
N ALA A 36 27.37 -7.32 5.79
CA ALA A 36 28.56 -6.49 6.02
C ALA A 36 29.04 -6.58 7.47
N VAL A 37 28.10 -6.68 8.41
CA VAL A 37 28.38 -6.78 9.84
C VAL A 37 28.79 -8.21 10.23
N GLU A 38 28.22 -9.26 9.64
CA GLU A 38 28.59 -10.68 9.84
C GLU A 38 30.00 -11.03 9.36
N ALA A 39 30.64 -10.19 8.53
CA ALA A 39 32.04 -10.37 8.12
C ALA A 39 33.05 -9.91 9.20
N LEU A 40 32.62 -9.05 10.13
CA LEU A 40 33.44 -8.47 11.20
C LEU A 40 33.71 -9.36 12.46
N PRO A 41 32.91 -10.39 12.82
CA PRO A 41 33.08 -11.20 14.03
C PRO A 41 34.41 -11.95 14.11
N ALA A 42 35.09 -12.19 12.98
CA ALA A 42 36.44 -12.75 12.99
C ALA A 42 37.43 -11.90 13.83
N SER A 43 37.10 -10.62 14.09
CA SER A 43 37.92 -9.68 14.85
C SER A 43 37.35 -9.27 16.22
N TRP A 44 36.08 -9.57 16.54
CA TRP A 44 35.37 -9.01 17.69
C TRP A 44 35.18 -10.06 18.81
N LYS A 45 35.76 -9.84 20.00
CA LYS A 45 35.63 -10.74 21.18
C LYS A 45 34.67 -10.20 22.24
N GLY A 46 33.89 -11.08 22.87
CA GLY A 46 33.21 -10.81 24.15
C GLY A 46 32.00 -9.89 24.07
N GLN A 47 32.12 -8.63 24.49
CA GLN A 47 31.00 -7.67 24.57
C GLN A 47 30.50 -7.19 23.20
N SER A 48 31.38 -7.10 22.21
CA SER A 48 31.05 -6.69 20.86
C SER A 48 30.05 -7.63 20.17
N PHE A 49 30.09 -8.92 20.53
CA PHE A 49 29.14 -9.93 20.03
C PHE A 49 27.74 -9.75 20.63
N ILE A 50 27.64 -9.36 21.91
CA ILE A 50 26.34 -9.12 22.56
C ILE A 50 25.69 -7.85 22.00
N ALA A 51 26.46 -6.77 21.82
CA ALA A 51 25.96 -5.56 21.19
C ALA A 51 25.53 -5.80 19.72
N TRP A 52 26.24 -6.70 19.02
CA TRP A 52 25.85 -7.18 17.70
C TRP A 52 24.51 -7.91 17.73
N ASP A 53 24.35 -8.93 18.58
CA ASP A 53 23.14 -9.74 18.64
C ASP A 53 21.90 -8.89 18.95
N GLN A 54 22.05 -7.91 19.84
CA GLN A 54 21.01 -6.93 20.15
C GLN A 54 20.67 -6.03 18.96
N LEU A 55 21.69 -5.57 18.21
CA LEU A 55 21.48 -4.73 17.03
C LEU A 55 20.76 -5.50 15.92
N THR A 56 21.19 -6.74 15.64
CA THR A 56 20.58 -7.59 14.61
C THR A 56 19.13 -7.94 14.98
N THR A 57 18.88 -8.28 16.24
CA THR A 57 17.52 -8.55 16.75
C THR A 57 16.63 -7.32 16.64
N ARG A 58 17.12 -6.14 17.03
CA ARG A 58 16.35 -4.90 16.95
C ARG A 58 16.09 -4.49 15.51
N TRP A 59 17.07 -4.68 14.62
CA TRP A 59 16.92 -4.46 13.19
C TRP A 59 15.83 -5.35 12.61
N ASP A 60 15.86 -6.66 12.88
CA ASP A 60 14.84 -7.61 12.41
C ASP A 60 13.45 -7.27 12.93
N ALA A 61 13.35 -6.83 14.19
CA ALA A 61 12.07 -6.39 14.77
C ALA A 61 11.53 -5.14 14.05
N SER A 62 12.36 -4.10 13.89
CA SER A 62 11.98 -2.89 13.15
C SER A 62 11.63 -3.19 11.69
N PHE A 63 12.30 -4.17 11.08
CA PHE A 63 12.03 -4.59 9.71
C PHE A 63 10.67 -5.29 9.59
N LYS A 64 10.31 -6.14 10.56
CA LYS A 64 8.97 -6.76 10.64
C LYS A 64 7.87 -5.72 10.84
N GLU A 65 8.08 -4.77 11.74
CA GLU A 65 7.13 -3.65 11.96
C GLU A 65 6.94 -2.81 10.70
N LEU A 66 8.03 -2.49 10.01
CA LEU A 66 7.98 -1.78 8.73
C LEU A 66 7.15 -2.56 7.70
N ASN A 67 7.44 -3.85 7.49
CA ASN A 67 6.67 -4.67 6.55
C ASN A 67 5.18 -4.76 6.92
N ALA A 68 4.87 -4.87 8.21
CA ALA A 68 3.50 -4.87 8.69
C ALA A 68 2.80 -3.54 8.37
N ALA A 69 3.44 -2.41 8.67
CA ALA A 69 2.92 -1.09 8.34
C ALA A 69 2.69 -0.91 6.83
N LEU A 70 3.63 -1.36 5.99
CA LEU A 70 3.48 -1.32 4.53
C LEU A 70 2.32 -2.21 4.03
N THR A 71 2.11 -3.36 4.67
CA THR A 71 0.97 -4.24 4.38
C THR A 71 -0.34 -3.56 4.74
N THR A 72 -0.44 -2.96 5.92
CA THR A 72 -1.61 -2.17 6.34
C THR A 72 -1.90 -1.02 5.38
N ILE A 73 -0.87 -0.30 4.94
CA ILE A 73 -1.03 0.78 3.95
C ILE A 73 -1.56 0.20 2.63
N ARG A 74 -1.02 -0.92 2.15
CA ARG A 74 -1.50 -1.60 0.94
C ARG A 74 -2.97 -2.00 1.06
N GLU A 75 -3.36 -2.58 2.19
CA GLU A 75 -4.75 -2.98 2.45
C GLU A 75 -5.68 -1.77 2.48
N SER A 76 -5.28 -0.69 3.16
CA SER A 76 -6.04 0.56 3.20
C SER A 76 -6.21 1.19 1.81
N VAL A 77 -5.14 1.20 1.00
CA VAL A 77 -5.14 1.65 -0.39
C VAL A 77 -6.05 0.78 -1.26
N GLY A 78 -6.02 -0.55 -1.09
CA GLY A 78 -6.91 -1.47 -1.79
C GLY A 78 -8.38 -1.32 -1.40
N GLN A 79 -8.67 -1.18 -0.11
CA GLN A 79 -10.01 -0.92 0.42
C GLN A 79 -10.55 0.42 -0.10
N ALA A 80 -9.71 1.47 -0.11
CA ALA A 80 -10.08 2.76 -0.68
C ALA A 80 -10.42 2.62 -2.17
N GLY A 81 -9.60 1.89 -2.94
CA GLY A 81 -9.88 1.59 -4.36
C GLY A 81 -11.22 0.88 -4.56
N GLN A 82 -11.52 -0.15 -3.76
CA GLN A 82 -12.79 -0.86 -3.83
C GLN A 82 -13.99 0.02 -3.44
N LEU A 83 -13.86 0.85 -2.41
CA LEU A 83 -14.89 1.81 -2.01
C LEU A 83 -15.16 2.83 -3.13
N TYR A 84 -14.11 3.31 -3.81
CA TYR A 84 -14.24 4.19 -4.96
C TYR A 84 -14.99 3.51 -6.12
N THR A 85 -14.62 2.28 -6.49
CA THR A 85 -15.29 1.52 -7.56
C THR A 85 -16.74 1.18 -7.23
N SER A 86 -17.02 0.81 -5.97
CA SER A 86 -18.39 0.54 -5.51
C SER A 86 -19.24 1.80 -5.58
N GLY A 87 -18.70 2.94 -5.12
CA GLY A 87 -19.37 4.24 -5.23
C GLY A 87 -19.65 4.64 -6.68
N GLU A 88 -18.75 4.33 -7.62
CA GLU A 88 -18.94 4.55 -9.06
C GLU A 88 -20.15 3.77 -9.58
N GLN A 89 -20.22 2.46 -9.31
CA GLN A 89 -21.32 1.61 -9.77
C GLN A 89 -22.66 2.08 -9.21
N GLN A 90 -22.68 2.50 -7.94
CA GLN A 90 -23.89 2.95 -7.27
C GLN A 90 -24.38 4.30 -7.82
N GLN A 91 -23.47 5.26 -8.07
CA GLN A 91 -23.82 6.53 -8.69
C GLN A 91 -24.28 6.37 -10.14
N ALA A 92 -23.62 5.51 -10.92
CA ALA A 92 -24.04 5.19 -12.29
C ALA A 92 -25.45 4.59 -12.31
N ALA A 93 -25.72 3.60 -11.43
CA ALA A 93 -27.04 2.98 -11.31
C ALA A 93 -28.13 4.01 -10.92
N ASN A 94 -27.82 4.93 -10.00
CA ASN A 94 -28.75 5.99 -9.60
C ASN A 94 -29.06 6.96 -10.74
N LEU A 95 -28.04 7.35 -11.53
CA LEU A 95 -28.23 8.20 -12.71
C LEU A 95 -29.06 7.49 -13.79
N GLU A 96 -28.80 6.21 -14.04
CA GLU A 96 -29.60 5.42 -14.98
C GLU A 96 -31.05 5.24 -14.53
N GLN A 97 -31.29 5.09 -13.23
CA GLN A 97 -32.65 5.05 -12.67
C GLN A 97 -33.36 6.40 -12.81
N ALA A 98 -32.67 7.50 -12.49
CA ALA A 98 -33.22 8.86 -12.66
C ALA A 98 -33.52 9.16 -14.13
N ALA A 99 -32.60 8.81 -15.05
CA ALA A 99 -32.78 8.97 -16.49
C ALA A 99 -34.00 8.19 -17.00
N ARG A 100 -34.18 6.94 -16.54
CA ARG A 100 -35.38 6.15 -16.85
C ARG A 100 -36.64 6.80 -16.30
N GLY A 101 -36.63 7.30 -15.06
CA GLY A 101 -37.77 8.00 -14.46
C GLY A 101 -38.20 9.22 -15.27
N MET A 102 -37.25 10.05 -15.69
CA MET A 102 -37.51 11.22 -16.54
C MET A 102 -38.03 10.83 -17.93
N ALA A 103 -37.51 9.75 -18.53
CA ALA A 103 -38.00 9.24 -19.82
C ALA A 103 -39.44 8.72 -19.74
N TRP A 104 -39.81 8.04 -18.64
CA TRP A 104 -41.18 7.61 -18.38
C TRP A 104 -42.14 8.78 -18.17
N ASP A 105 -41.69 9.82 -17.48
CA ASP A 105 -42.48 11.03 -17.23
C ASP A 105 -42.79 11.74 -18.56
N GLN A 106 -41.77 11.95 -19.39
CA GLN A 106 -41.90 12.61 -20.69
C GLN A 106 -42.75 11.83 -21.72
N ALA A 107 -42.80 10.49 -21.60
CA ALA A 107 -43.64 9.64 -22.44
C ALA A 107 -45.13 9.67 -22.06
N LYS A 108 -45.46 10.00 -20.80
CA LYS A 108 -46.84 10.04 -20.31
C LYS A 108 -47.56 11.36 -20.58
N PHE A 109 -46.82 12.41 -20.90
CA PHE A 109 -47.36 13.75 -21.21
C PHE A 109 -47.39 14.06 -22.71
N ARG A 110 -47.46 13.03 -23.57
CA ARG A 110 -47.63 13.13 -25.02
C ARG A 110 -48.91 12.45 -25.47
#